data_AF-A0A3D5VCU4-F1
#
_entry.id   AF-A0A3D5VCU4-F1
#
_cell.length_a   1.000
_cell.length_b   1.000
_cell.length_c   1.000
_cell.angle_alpha   90.00
_cell.angle_beta   90.00
_cell.angle_gamma   90.00
#
_symmetry.space_group_name_H-M   'P 1'
#
loop_
_entity.id
_entity.type
_entity.pdbx_description
1 polymer ?
#
loop_
_entity_poly.entity_id
_entity_poly.type
_entity_poly.pdbx_seq_one_letter_code
_entity_poly.pdbx_strand_id
1 'polypeptide(L)'
;MKIKMILLLTCLATLLGANSIFSYQGLPMANYGYDVYSVGMGSSGSADFFRINTNYTNPAVATNINKVIFSTSLAFGYQWYESENNSYRDDGLTFPYFTFAFPINNHKFGFSFNTYLSGNLESSVDKSWEDQQGNSYNFVETSKISSNIYRADIFYAYKNPIVNFGIAGNYYLGHRTSYWETEFEEELLNNKYESEKEFKNPGLTVGLSKKWDKISVGLSYAIKTDLNGEYSFKYNHEPYEDIIGEDSKLFTVPARYNASLTYKINE
;
A
#
# COMPACT_ATOMS: atom_id res chain seq x y z
N MET A 1 4.39 35.88 9.16
CA MET A 1 5.21 34.84 9.83
C MET A 1 4.52 33.48 9.90
N LYS A 2 3.25 33.41 10.36
CA LYS A 2 2.49 32.14 10.50
C LYS A 2 2.36 31.31 9.20
N ILE A 3 2.08 31.94 8.06
CA ILE A 3 1.95 31.25 6.76
C ILE A 3 3.28 30.65 6.28
N LYS A 4 4.40 31.37 6.48
CA LYS A 4 5.74 30.88 6.08
C LYS A 4 6.15 29.64 6.88
N MET A 5 5.77 29.57 8.16
CA MET A 5 6.07 28.43 9.02
C MET A 5 5.21 27.20 8.68
N ILE A 6 3.92 27.41 8.34
CA ILE A 6 3.05 26.34 7.84
C ILE A 6 3.60 25.77 6.53
N LEU A 7 3.97 26.64 5.58
CA LEU A 7 4.59 26.25 4.31
C LEU A 7 5.87 25.45 4.50
N LEU A 8 6.75 25.90 5.41
CA LEU A 8 7.99 25.20 5.74
C LEU A 8 7.73 23.81 6.34
N LEU A 9 6.74 23.69 7.25
CA LEU A 9 6.35 22.40 7.84
C LEU A 9 5.73 21.45 6.81
N THR A 10 4.93 21.95 5.87
CA THR A 10 4.42 21.13 4.74
C THR A 10 5.53 20.66 3.81
N CYS A 11 6.51 21.51 3.48
CA CYS A 11 7.65 21.12 2.64
C CYS A 11 8.58 20.10 3.33
N LEU A 12 8.76 20.21 4.65
CA LEU A 12 9.52 19.22 5.43
C LEU A 12 8.79 17.87 5.51
N ALA A 13 7.46 17.86 5.59
CA ALA A 13 6.67 16.63 5.59
C ALA A 13 6.77 15.87 4.26
N THR A 14 6.88 16.56 3.12
CA THR A 14 7.03 15.91 1.81
C THR A 14 8.40 15.25 1.60
N LEU A 15 9.45 15.73 2.29
CA LEU A 15 10.81 15.17 2.18
C LEU A 15 11.00 13.82 2.89
N LEU A 16 10.08 13.46 3.80
CA LEU A 16 10.17 12.24 4.62
C LEU A 16 9.37 11.04 4.05
N GLY A 17 8.73 11.21 2.88
CA GLY A 17 7.80 10.23 2.30
C GLY A 17 8.29 9.52 1.03
N ALA A 18 9.60 9.40 0.80
CA ALA A 18 10.11 8.73 -0.39
C ALA A 18 9.96 7.19 -0.27
N ASN A 19 9.12 6.60 -1.12
CA ASN A 19 9.07 5.15 -1.33
C ASN A 19 10.10 4.78 -2.42
N SER A 20 10.92 3.76 -2.18
CA SER A 20 11.85 3.24 -3.19
C SER A 20 11.40 1.86 -3.65
N ILE A 21 11.21 1.74 -4.97
CA ILE A 21 10.94 0.47 -5.66
C ILE A 21 12.12 -0.52 -5.54
N PHE A 22 13.32 -0.01 -5.21
CA PHE A 22 14.56 -0.79 -5.12
C PHE A 22 14.87 -1.29 -3.71
N SER A 23 14.04 -1.01 -2.71
CA SER A 23 14.29 -1.54 -1.38
C SER A 23 13.92 -3.03 -1.32
N TYR A 24 14.78 -3.85 -0.72
CA TYR A 24 14.61 -5.31 -0.63
C TYR A 24 13.26 -5.74 -0.01
N GLN A 25 12.67 -4.85 0.81
CA GLN A 25 11.36 -5.00 1.44
C GLN A 25 10.26 -4.11 0.83
N GLY A 26 10.61 -3.24 -0.12
CA GLY A 26 9.71 -2.23 -0.66
C GLY A 26 8.76 -2.78 -1.68
N LEU A 27 7.49 -2.48 -1.48
CA LEU A 27 6.52 -2.57 -2.55
C LEU A 27 6.47 -1.21 -3.26
N PRO A 28 6.45 -1.18 -4.61
CA PRO A 28 6.53 0.03 -5.43
C PRO A 28 5.47 1.07 -5.08
N MET A 29 4.24 0.63 -4.81
CA MET A 29 3.13 1.50 -4.50
C MET A 29 2.58 1.23 -3.11
N ALA A 30 2.81 2.17 -2.21
CA ALA A 30 2.11 2.23 -0.93
C ALA A 30 0.86 3.11 -1.06
N ASN A 31 -0.30 2.48 -1.29
CA ASN A 31 -1.57 3.19 -1.35
C ASN A 31 -2.13 3.51 0.05
N TYR A 32 -1.59 2.89 1.11
CA TYR A 32 -1.94 3.13 2.52
C TYR A 32 -3.45 3.05 2.84
N GLY A 33 -4.25 2.50 1.93
CA GLY A 33 -5.71 2.51 2.01
C GLY A 33 -6.35 3.89 1.86
N TYR A 34 -5.76 4.78 1.07
CA TYR A 34 -6.37 6.04 0.66
C TYR A 34 -7.43 5.82 -0.44
N ASP A 35 -8.50 6.63 -0.44
CA ASP A 35 -9.35 6.76 -1.63
C ASP A 35 -8.67 7.65 -2.68
N VAL A 36 -9.20 7.64 -3.90
CA VAL A 36 -8.68 8.46 -5.01
C VAL A 36 -8.67 9.96 -4.70
N TYR A 37 -9.60 10.45 -3.88
CA TYR A 37 -9.63 11.85 -3.47
C TYR A 37 -8.41 12.18 -2.61
N SER A 38 -8.12 11.36 -1.61
CA SER A 38 -6.93 11.47 -0.77
C SER A 38 -5.65 11.33 -1.58
N VAL A 39 -5.58 10.38 -2.51
CA VAL A 39 -4.43 10.22 -3.41
C VAL A 39 -4.23 11.49 -4.25
N GLY A 40 -5.29 12.03 -4.85
CA GLY A 40 -5.25 13.28 -5.61
C GLY A 40 -4.84 14.50 -4.80
N MET A 41 -5.03 14.48 -3.48
CA MET A 41 -4.55 15.51 -2.55
C MET A 41 -3.15 15.21 -1.97
N GLY A 42 -2.36 14.36 -2.62
CA GLY A 42 -1.02 14.01 -2.15
C GLY A 42 -1.04 13.12 -0.91
N SER A 43 -1.95 12.14 -0.86
CA SER A 43 -2.14 11.24 0.28
C SER A 43 -2.52 11.95 1.60
N SER A 44 -3.26 13.05 1.49
CA SER A 44 -3.82 13.78 2.63
C SER A 44 -5.33 13.51 2.78
N GLY A 45 -5.97 14.01 3.84
CA GLY A 45 -7.42 13.84 4.04
C GLY A 45 -7.85 13.11 5.32
N SER A 46 -6.90 12.71 6.17
CA SER A 46 -7.15 12.10 7.49
C SER A 46 -7.90 13.01 8.49
N ALA A 47 -8.11 14.29 8.15
CA ALA A 47 -8.92 15.27 8.87
C ALA A 47 -9.94 15.98 7.97
N ASP A 48 -10.14 15.56 6.72
CA ASP A 48 -11.02 16.26 5.80
C ASP A 48 -12.48 15.85 6.06
N PHE A 49 -13.24 16.75 6.69
CA PHE A 49 -14.69 16.64 6.89
C PHE A 49 -15.51 17.35 5.80
N PHE A 50 -14.86 17.81 4.74
CA PHE A 50 -15.51 18.47 3.61
C PHE A 50 -15.64 17.54 2.40
N ARG A 51 -14.99 16.38 2.44
CA ARG A 51 -15.11 15.34 1.42
C ARG A 51 -16.41 14.54 1.50
N ILE A 52 -16.80 14.02 0.34
CA ILE A 52 -17.91 13.07 0.16
C ILE A 52 -17.43 11.62 0.22
N ASN A 53 -16.15 11.36 -0.13
CA ASN A 53 -15.60 10.01 -0.19
C ASN A 53 -15.53 9.32 1.17
N THR A 54 -15.59 7.98 1.14
CA THR A 54 -15.85 7.13 2.30
C THR A 54 -14.76 6.11 2.64
N ASN A 55 -13.55 6.24 2.09
CA ASN A 55 -12.43 5.45 2.57
C ASN A 55 -11.60 6.27 3.57
N TYR A 56 -11.49 5.76 4.79
CA TYR A 56 -10.97 6.52 5.91
C TYR A 56 -9.73 5.85 6.48
N THR A 57 -8.58 6.48 6.28
CA THR A 57 -7.40 6.22 7.12
C THR A 57 -7.67 6.53 8.59
N ASN A 58 -8.51 7.53 8.85
CA ASN A 58 -9.01 7.89 10.18
C ASN A 58 -10.51 7.58 10.29
N PRO A 59 -10.92 6.47 10.94
CA PRO A 59 -12.33 6.06 11.01
C PRO A 59 -13.24 7.12 11.64
N ALA A 60 -12.72 8.03 12.48
CA ALA A 60 -13.54 9.07 13.10
C ALA A 60 -14.08 10.11 12.10
N VAL A 61 -13.44 10.26 10.94
CA VAL A 61 -13.89 11.18 9.87
C VAL A 61 -15.23 10.71 9.26
N ALA A 62 -15.56 9.42 9.37
CA ALA A 62 -16.85 8.89 8.92
C ALA A 62 -18.06 9.55 9.62
N THR A 63 -17.86 10.24 10.74
CA THR A 63 -18.91 11.04 11.42
C THR A 63 -19.51 12.15 10.58
N ASN A 64 -18.88 12.54 9.47
CA ASN A 64 -19.45 13.49 8.51
C ASN A 64 -20.57 12.89 7.65
N ILE A 65 -20.65 11.56 7.55
CA ILE A 65 -21.61 10.88 6.68
C ILE A 65 -23.02 11.05 7.25
N ASN A 66 -23.93 11.59 6.46
CA ASN A 66 -25.34 11.78 6.81
C ASN A 66 -26.32 11.00 5.90
N LYS A 67 -25.82 10.27 4.91
CA LYS A 67 -26.57 9.41 4.00
C LYS A 67 -25.89 8.06 3.87
N VAL A 68 -26.60 7.05 3.38
CA VAL A 68 -25.95 5.83 2.92
C VAL A 68 -25.08 6.17 1.72
N ILE A 69 -23.80 5.80 1.76
CA ILE A 69 -22.85 6.08 0.69
C ILE A 69 -22.23 4.77 0.24
N PHE A 70 -22.07 4.67 -1.08
CA PHE A 70 -21.31 3.67 -1.77
C PHE A 70 -20.26 4.38 -2.61
N SER A 71 -19.00 3.94 -2.56
CA SER A 71 -17.94 4.52 -3.37
C SER A 71 -16.91 3.46 -3.75
N THR A 72 -16.43 3.52 -4.99
CA THR A 72 -15.37 2.64 -5.48
C THR A 72 -14.57 3.35 -6.57
N SER A 73 -13.43 2.80 -6.93
CA SER A 73 -12.64 3.26 -8.06
C SER A 73 -11.89 2.09 -8.69
N LEU A 74 -11.68 2.21 -9.99
CA LEU A 74 -10.81 1.38 -10.79
C LEU A 74 -9.71 2.27 -11.36
N ALA A 75 -8.46 1.84 -11.25
CA ALA A 75 -7.35 2.47 -11.93
C ALA A 75 -6.86 1.54 -13.03
N PHE A 76 -6.67 2.12 -14.22
CA PHE A 76 -6.17 1.44 -15.41
C PHE A 76 -5.00 2.26 -15.95
N GLY A 77 -3.92 1.59 -16.33
CA GLY A 77 -2.79 2.24 -16.97
C GLY A 77 -1.50 1.45 -16.80
N TYR A 78 -0.42 2.04 -17.29
CA TYR A 78 0.94 1.54 -17.11
C TYR A 78 1.74 2.60 -16.37
N GLN A 79 2.54 2.18 -15.39
CA GLN A 79 3.57 3.03 -14.80
C GLN A 79 4.92 2.58 -15.33
N TRP A 80 5.70 3.55 -15.80
CA TRP A 80 7.06 3.32 -16.26
C TRP A 80 8.02 3.90 -15.24
N TYR A 81 8.93 3.08 -14.72
CA TYR A 81 10.01 3.50 -13.85
C TYR A 81 11.31 3.44 -14.63
N GLU A 82 12.00 4.57 -14.75
CA GLU A 82 13.26 4.64 -15.48
C GLU A 82 14.41 4.97 -14.51
N SER A 83 15.52 4.28 -14.71
CA SER A 83 16.85 4.48 -14.13
C SER A 83 17.84 4.64 -15.28
N GLU A 84 19.04 5.16 -15.00
CA GLU A 84 20.07 5.42 -16.02
C GLU A 84 20.31 4.25 -16.98
N ASN A 85 20.19 3.00 -16.50
CA ASN A 85 20.40 1.79 -17.30
C ASN A 85 19.20 0.84 -17.33
N ASN A 86 18.08 1.14 -16.67
CA ASN A 86 16.97 0.18 -16.52
C ASN A 86 15.60 0.86 -16.70
N SER A 87 14.67 0.20 -17.38
CA SER A 87 13.27 0.59 -17.44
C SER A 87 12.39 -0.55 -16.95
N TYR A 88 11.47 -0.24 -16.05
CA TYR A 88 10.51 -1.19 -15.48
C TYR A 88 9.11 -0.75 -15.88
N ARG A 89 8.30 -1.69 -16.34
CA ARG A 89 6.87 -1.47 -16.58
C ARG A 89 6.06 -2.14 -15.46
N ASP A 90 5.13 -1.40 -14.91
CA ASP A 90 4.12 -1.90 -13.97
C ASP A 90 2.74 -1.81 -14.62
N ASP A 91 2.11 -2.97 -14.77
CA ASP A 91 0.77 -3.13 -15.33
C ASP A 91 -0.25 -2.78 -14.23
N GLY A 92 -0.74 -1.53 -14.30
CA GLY A 92 -1.49 -0.87 -13.24
C GLY A 92 -2.99 -1.09 -13.27
N LEU A 93 -3.48 -2.30 -13.60
CA LEU A 93 -4.87 -2.65 -13.30
C LEU A 93 -4.99 -2.87 -11.80
N THR A 94 -5.41 -1.83 -11.08
CA THR A 94 -5.57 -1.90 -9.64
C THR A 94 -7.00 -1.58 -9.25
N PHE A 95 -7.46 -2.28 -8.22
CA PHE A 95 -8.73 -2.02 -7.54
C PHE A 95 -8.45 -1.19 -6.27
N PRO A 96 -8.23 0.13 -6.37
CA PRO A 96 -7.72 0.92 -5.26
C PRO A 96 -8.63 0.85 -4.03
N TYR A 97 -9.95 0.95 -4.21
CA TYR A 97 -10.87 0.78 -3.09
C TYR A 97 -12.34 0.51 -3.47
N PHE A 98 -13.04 -0.02 -2.47
CA PHE A 98 -14.48 -0.16 -2.35
C PHE A 98 -14.87 0.24 -0.93
N THR A 99 -15.99 0.91 -0.76
CA THR A 99 -16.49 1.29 0.55
C THR A 99 -18.00 1.45 0.52
N PHE A 100 -18.60 1.03 1.61
CA PHE A 100 -20.02 1.15 1.89
C PHE A 100 -20.17 1.64 3.32
N ALA A 101 -20.93 2.70 3.53
CA ALA A 101 -21.13 3.29 4.84
C ALA A 101 -22.57 3.72 5.02
N PHE A 102 -23.10 3.50 6.22
CA PHE A 102 -24.46 3.88 6.56
C PHE A 102 -24.52 4.57 7.94
N PRO A 103 -25.24 5.69 8.05
CA PRO A 103 -25.42 6.41 9.30
C PRO A 103 -26.70 5.98 10.03
N ILE A 104 -26.61 5.88 11.36
CA ILE A 104 -27.77 5.75 12.26
C ILE A 104 -27.60 6.81 13.37
N ASN A 105 -28.35 7.91 13.31
CA ASN A 105 -28.24 9.04 14.25
C ASN A 105 -26.78 9.54 14.38
N ASN A 106 -26.20 9.50 15.59
CA ASN A 106 -24.81 9.88 15.86
C ASN A 106 -23.81 8.76 15.57
N HIS A 107 -24.28 7.58 15.21
CA HIS A 107 -23.47 6.40 14.90
C HIS A 107 -23.29 6.26 13.40
N LYS A 108 -22.15 5.72 12.99
CA LYS A 108 -21.78 5.44 11.60
C LYS A 108 -21.14 4.07 11.57
N PHE A 109 -21.54 3.29 10.59
CA PHE A 109 -20.99 1.97 10.36
C PHE A 109 -20.58 1.89 8.91
N GLY A 110 -19.60 1.04 8.62
CA GLY A 110 -19.27 0.76 7.24
C GLY A 110 -18.25 -0.34 7.09
N PHE A 111 -18.05 -0.66 5.83
CA PHE A 111 -17.07 -1.60 5.35
C PHE A 111 -16.24 -0.92 4.28
N SER A 112 -14.92 -1.13 4.30
CA SER A 112 -14.04 -0.76 3.20
C SER A 112 -13.16 -1.92 2.80
N PHE A 113 -12.82 -2.01 1.52
CA PHE A 113 -11.81 -2.90 0.99
C PHE A 113 -10.88 -2.07 0.13
N ASN A 114 -9.58 -2.13 0.37
CA ASN A 114 -8.62 -1.30 -0.34
C ASN A 114 -7.31 -2.02 -0.58
N THR A 115 -6.62 -1.65 -1.66
CA THR A 115 -5.22 -2.01 -1.84
C THR A 115 -4.39 -1.23 -0.83
N TYR A 116 -3.68 -1.93 0.05
CA TYR A 116 -2.80 -1.37 1.05
C TYR A 116 -1.40 -1.12 0.48
N LEU A 117 -0.81 -2.16 -0.13
CA LEU A 117 0.44 -2.10 -0.89
C LEU A 117 0.24 -2.87 -2.21
N SER A 118 0.83 -2.40 -3.30
CA SER A 118 0.87 -3.12 -4.59
C SER A 118 2.22 -2.96 -5.27
N GLY A 119 2.57 -3.94 -6.09
CA GLY A 119 3.83 -4.00 -6.78
C GLY A 119 3.93 -5.12 -7.78
N ASN A 120 3.74 -4.79 -9.05
CA ASN A 120 3.94 -5.73 -10.15
C ASN A 120 5.08 -5.18 -11.01
N LEU A 121 6.30 -5.66 -10.79
CA LEU A 121 7.48 -5.24 -11.53
C LEU A 121 8.01 -6.39 -12.37
N GLU A 122 8.35 -6.08 -13.61
CA GLU A 122 9.11 -6.96 -14.49
C GLU A 122 10.33 -6.21 -15.02
N SER A 123 11.49 -6.87 -14.94
CA SER A 123 12.76 -6.37 -15.47
C SER A 123 13.46 -7.49 -16.21
N SER A 124 14.09 -7.15 -17.33
CA SER A 124 14.93 -8.05 -18.10
C SER A 124 16.19 -7.29 -18.50
N VAL A 125 17.35 -7.86 -18.24
CA VAL A 125 18.64 -7.23 -18.54
C VAL A 125 19.55 -8.23 -19.24
N ASP A 126 20.08 -7.81 -20.39
CA ASP A 126 21.12 -8.55 -21.10
C ASP A 126 22.46 -8.34 -20.40
N LYS A 127 23.14 -9.43 -20.05
CA LYS A 127 24.44 -9.43 -19.39
C LYS A 127 25.42 -10.33 -20.12
N SER A 128 26.69 -10.01 -19.98
CA SER A 128 27.81 -10.84 -20.44
C SER A 128 28.69 -11.21 -19.25
N TRP A 129 29.05 -12.48 -19.13
CA TRP A 129 30.02 -12.98 -18.16
C TRP A 129 31.22 -13.57 -18.88
N GLU A 130 32.43 -13.24 -18.44
CA GLU A 130 33.67 -13.80 -18.98
C GLU A 130 34.26 -14.78 -17.97
N ASP A 131 34.57 -16.01 -18.41
CA ASP A 131 35.23 -16.99 -17.57
C ASP A 131 36.73 -16.72 -17.39
N GLN A 132 37.39 -17.49 -16.54
CA GLN A 132 38.84 -17.38 -16.30
C GLN A 132 39.70 -17.74 -17.53
N GLN A 133 39.10 -18.29 -18.59
CA GLN A 133 39.76 -18.72 -19.82
C GLN A 133 39.52 -17.73 -20.97
N GLY A 134 38.77 -16.64 -20.72
CA GLY A 134 38.48 -15.58 -21.68
C GLY A 134 37.28 -15.89 -22.60
N ASN A 135 36.47 -16.90 -22.27
CA ASN A 135 35.23 -17.15 -23.00
C ASN A 135 34.14 -16.22 -22.47
N SER A 136 33.50 -15.48 -23.37
CA SER A 136 32.34 -14.64 -23.06
C SER A 136 31.06 -15.45 -23.24
N TYR A 137 30.18 -15.38 -22.25
CA TYR A 137 28.85 -16.00 -22.25
C TYR A 137 27.81 -14.91 -22.09
N ASN A 138 26.83 -14.91 -22.97
CA ASN A 138 25.73 -13.95 -22.90
C ASN A 138 24.53 -14.61 -22.22
N PHE A 139 23.85 -13.85 -21.36
CA PHE A 139 22.65 -14.32 -20.70
C PHE A 139 21.66 -13.19 -20.45
N VAL A 140 20.40 -13.54 -20.45
CA VAL A 140 19.30 -12.67 -20.06
C VAL A 140 18.93 -12.98 -18.63
N GLU A 141 18.98 -11.97 -17.77
CA GLU A 141 18.50 -12.05 -16.39
C GLU A 141 17.12 -11.39 -16.31
N THR A 142 16.10 -12.21 -16.05
CA THR A 142 14.72 -11.74 -15.84
C THR A 142 14.38 -11.80 -14.37
N SER A 143 13.89 -10.68 -13.82
CA SER A 143 13.40 -10.58 -12.46
C SER A 143 11.97 -10.06 -12.45
N LYS A 144 11.06 -10.80 -11.83
CA LYS A 144 9.64 -10.41 -11.69
C LYS A 144 9.23 -10.42 -10.23
N ILE A 145 8.45 -9.41 -9.83
CA ILE A 145 7.83 -9.34 -8.52
C ILE A 145 6.35 -9.08 -8.75
N SER A 146 5.49 -9.92 -8.20
CA SER A 146 4.05 -9.70 -8.11
C SER A 146 3.67 -9.71 -6.64
N SER A 147 3.24 -8.56 -6.12
CA SER A 147 2.92 -8.45 -4.71
C SER A 147 1.81 -7.48 -4.45
N ASN A 148 0.78 -7.96 -3.75
CA ASN A 148 -0.34 -7.14 -3.35
C ASN A 148 -0.73 -7.48 -1.91
N ILE A 149 -0.96 -6.43 -1.13
CA ILE A 149 -1.58 -6.52 0.18
C ILE A 149 -2.88 -5.74 0.11
N TYR A 150 -3.98 -6.42 0.34
CA TYR A 150 -5.30 -5.84 0.51
C TYR A 150 -5.60 -5.69 1.99
N ARG A 151 -6.45 -4.71 2.30
CA ARG A 151 -6.98 -4.48 3.64
C ARG A 151 -8.50 -4.36 3.53
N ALA A 152 -9.21 -5.24 4.22
CA ALA A 152 -10.63 -5.14 4.48
C ALA A 152 -10.83 -4.50 5.86
N ASP A 153 -11.74 -3.54 5.99
CA ASP A 153 -12.03 -2.85 7.23
C ASP A 153 -13.52 -2.94 7.53
N ILE A 154 -13.86 -3.28 8.77
CA ILE A 154 -15.18 -3.00 9.34
C ILE A 154 -14.98 -1.87 10.34
N PHE A 155 -15.66 -0.75 10.13
CA PHE A 155 -15.48 0.44 10.94
C PHE A 155 -16.76 0.94 11.59
N TYR A 156 -16.58 1.56 12.75
CA TYR A 156 -17.59 2.25 13.50
C TYR A 156 -17.08 3.65 13.87
N ALA A 157 -17.94 4.65 13.76
CA ALA A 157 -17.65 6.00 14.22
C ALA A 157 -18.82 6.60 14.99
N TYR A 158 -18.48 7.38 16.02
CA TYR A 158 -19.43 8.04 16.90
C TYR A 158 -19.20 9.55 16.90
N LYS A 159 -20.25 10.28 16.52
CA LYS A 159 -20.28 11.74 16.54
C LYS A 159 -20.62 12.22 17.94
N ASN A 160 -19.67 12.86 18.60
CA ASN A 160 -19.85 13.41 19.95
C ASN A 160 -19.59 14.93 19.95
N PRO A 161 -20.35 15.71 20.75
CA PRO A 161 -20.23 17.17 20.81
C PRO A 161 -18.83 17.70 21.14
N ILE A 162 -17.99 16.94 21.85
CA ILE A 162 -16.63 17.34 22.23
C ILE A 162 -15.64 16.88 21.16
N VAL A 163 -15.56 15.57 20.93
CA VAL A 163 -14.63 14.95 19.97
C VAL A 163 -15.30 13.73 19.33
N ASN A 164 -15.10 13.54 18.03
CA ASN A 164 -15.58 12.35 17.33
C ASN A 164 -14.59 11.21 17.53
N PHE A 165 -15.13 10.00 17.69
CA PHE A 165 -14.35 8.77 17.84
C PHE A 165 -14.60 7.84 16.67
N GLY A 166 -13.61 7.05 16.30
CA GLY A 166 -13.76 5.95 15.36
C GLY A 166 -12.83 4.79 15.67
N ILE A 167 -13.27 3.59 15.31
CA ILE A 167 -12.53 2.34 15.42
C ILE A 167 -12.78 1.52 14.16
N ALA A 168 -11.76 0.82 13.68
CA ALA A 168 -11.85 -0.08 12.54
C ALA A 168 -11.11 -1.37 12.85
N GLY A 169 -11.80 -2.51 12.75
CA GLY A 169 -11.16 -3.82 12.68
C GLY A 169 -10.68 -4.03 11.26
N ASN A 170 -9.37 -4.18 11.09
CA ASN A 170 -8.73 -4.36 9.79
C ASN A 170 -8.43 -5.85 9.59
N TYR A 171 -8.50 -6.35 8.37
CA TYR A 171 -8.05 -7.69 8.01
C TYR A 171 -7.18 -7.59 6.77
N TYR A 172 -5.91 -7.95 6.91
CA TYR A 172 -4.93 -7.91 5.84
C TYR A 172 -4.87 -9.26 5.15
N LEU A 173 -4.87 -9.23 3.83
CA LEU A 173 -4.77 -10.38 2.93
C LEU A 173 -3.75 -10.02 1.88
N GLY A 174 -2.69 -10.79 1.71
CA GLY A 174 -1.72 -10.48 0.68
C GLY A 174 -0.94 -11.67 0.18
N HIS A 175 -0.32 -11.44 -0.96
CA HIS A 175 0.64 -12.36 -1.55
C HIS A 175 1.90 -11.60 -1.98
N ARG A 176 2.99 -12.34 -2.09
CA ARG A 176 4.22 -11.89 -2.74
C ARG A 176 4.85 -13.07 -3.47
N THR A 177 4.86 -12.98 -4.79
CA THR A 177 5.60 -13.87 -5.68
C THR A 177 6.83 -13.12 -6.19
N SER A 178 7.99 -13.74 -6.08
CA SER A 178 9.24 -13.25 -6.64
C SER A 178 9.83 -14.33 -7.51
N TYR A 179 10.04 -14.00 -8.79
CA TYR A 179 10.56 -14.90 -9.81
C TYR A 179 11.90 -14.36 -10.31
N TRP A 180 12.85 -15.27 -10.48
CA TRP A 180 14.16 -14.98 -11.03
C TRP A 180 14.51 -16.03 -12.06
N GLU A 181 14.92 -15.60 -13.24
CA GLU A 181 15.36 -16.47 -14.32
C GLU A 181 16.66 -15.98 -14.94
N THR A 182 17.52 -16.92 -15.26
CA THR A 182 18.76 -16.70 -16.00
C THR A 182 18.74 -17.64 -17.20
N GLU A 183 18.67 -17.06 -18.39
CA GLU A 183 18.65 -17.77 -19.67
C GLU A 183 19.94 -17.47 -20.42
N PHE A 184 20.80 -18.48 -20.60
CA PHE A 184 22.04 -18.37 -21.35
C PHE A 184 21.78 -18.56 -22.85
N GLU A 185 22.52 -17.85 -23.69
CA GLU A 185 22.48 -18.03 -25.16
C GLU A 185 23.16 -19.34 -25.58
N GLU A 186 24.14 -19.80 -24.79
CA GLU A 186 24.90 -21.03 -25.02
C GLU A 186 24.26 -22.28 -24.35
N GLU A 187 24.81 -23.48 -24.58
CA GLU A 187 24.37 -24.75 -23.94
C GLU A 187 24.76 -24.82 -22.44
N LEU A 188 24.46 -23.79 -21.67
CA LEU A 188 24.59 -23.74 -20.22
C LEU A 188 23.24 -24.01 -19.55
N LEU A 189 23.28 -24.36 -18.25
CA LEU A 189 22.07 -24.63 -17.48
C LEU A 189 21.36 -23.31 -17.13
N ASN A 190 20.16 -23.14 -17.68
CA ASN A 190 19.26 -22.07 -17.30
C ASN A 190 18.73 -22.31 -15.89
N ASN A 191 18.73 -21.25 -15.07
CA ASN A 191 18.24 -21.32 -13.69
C ASN A 191 16.95 -20.52 -13.54
N LYS A 192 16.00 -21.08 -12.81
CA LYS A 192 14.71 -20.48 -12.47
C LYS A 192 14.45 -20.68 -10.99
N TYR A 193 14.10 -19.60 -10.31
CA TYR A 193 13.73 -19.57 -8.92
C TYR A 193 12.39 -18.87 -8.77
N GLU A 194 11.51 -19.42 -7.95
CA GLU A 194 10.24 -18.80 -7.60
C GLU A 194 10.02 -18.89 -6.09
N SER A 195 9.80 -17.74 -5.46
CA SER A 195 9.38 -17.64 -4.07
C SER A 195 7.96 -17.11 -4.02
N GLU A 196 7.04 -17.90 -3.49
CA GLU A 196 5.66 -17.49 -3.24
C GLU A 196 5.45 -17.38 -1.73
N LYS A 197 4.72 -16.34 -1.32
CA LYS A 197 4.34 -16.10 0.07
C LYS A 197 2.90 -15.65 0.11
N GLU A 198 2.08 -16.32 0.90
CA GLU A 198 0.72 -15.89 1.21
C GLU A 198 0.64 -15.54 2.69
N PHE A 199 0.05 -14.39 3.01
CA PHE A 199 0.03 -13.93 4.40
C PHE A 199 -1.26 -13.17 4.75
N LYS A 200 -1.75 -13.39 5.97
CA LYS A 200 -3.04 -12.84 6.43
C LYS A 200 -3.11 -12.67 7.96
N ASN A 201 -3.48 -11.49 8.44
CA ASN A 201 -3.73 -11.28 9.87
C ASN A 201 -4.73 -10.13 10.12
N PRO A 202 -5.45 -10.14 11.26
CA PRO A 202 -6.25 -9.01 11.70
C PRO A 202 -5.39 -7.89 12.28
N GLY A 203 -5.86 -6.66 12.14
CA GLY A 203 -5.29 -5.46 12.75
C GLY A 203 -6.38 -4.54 13.31
N LEU A 204 -5.97 -3.41 13.87
CA LEU A 204 -6.84 -2.45 14.50
C LEU A 204 -6.40 -1.02 14.19
N THR A 205 -7.37 -0.16 13.87
CA THR A 205 -7.17 1.28 13.71
C THR A 205 -8.14 2.05 14.60
N VAL A 206 -7.65 3.05 15.31
CA VAL A 206 -8.46 3.98 16.10
C VAL A 206 -8.26 5.41 15.62
N GLY A 207 -9.27 6.24 15.80
CA GLY A 207 -9.31 7.59 15.27
C GLY A 207 -10.01 8.55 16.22
N LEU A 208 -9.51 9.78 16.24
CA LEU A 208 -10.15 10.94 16.83
C LEU A 208 -10.22 12.03 15.79
N SER A 209 -11.30 12.83 15.84
CA SER A 209 -11.42 13.96 14.93
C SER A 209 -12.36 15.03 15.47
N LYS A 210 -12.17 16.26 15.01
CA LYS A 210 -13.02 17.38 15.39
C LYS A 210 -13.07 18.42 14.27
N LYS A 211 -14.27 18.97 14.05
CA LYS A 211 -14.51 20.09 13.15
C LYS A 211 -15.01 21.30 13.94
N TRP A 212 -14.43 22.46 13.67
CA TRP A 212 -14.85 23.78 14.11
C TRP A 212 -15.03 24.65 12.86
N ASP A 213 -16.27 24.78 12.40
CA ASP A 213 -16.62 25.59 11.22
C ASP A 213 -15.73 25.25 10.00
N LYS A 214 -14.75 26.11 9.68
CA LYS A 214 -13.80 25.97 8.55
C LYS A 214 -12.54 25.17 8.86
N ILE A 215 -12.28 24.84 10.13
CA ILE A 215 -11.10 24.07 10.55
C ILE A 215 -11.54 22.66 10.94
N SER A 216 -10.78 21.66 10.54
CA SER A 216 -10.88 20.33 11.11
C SER A 216 -9.53 19.73 11.40
N VAL A 217 -9.50 18.90 12.45
CA VAL A 217 -8.32 18.17 12.90
C VAL A 217 -8.64 16.70 13.05
N GLY A 218 -7.63 15.86 12.84
CA GLY A 218 -7.76 14.42 12.89
C GLY A 218 -6.47 13.77 13.36
N LEU A 219 -6.62 12.82 14.27
CA LEU A 219 -5.57 11.93 14.74
C LEU A 219 -6.02 10.49 14.49
N SER A 220 -5.14 9.64 13.98
CA SER A 220 -5.41 8.20 13.88
C SER A 220 -4.18 7.38 14.20
N TYR A 221 -4.41 6.21 14.76
CA TYR A 221 -3.37 5.23 15.05
C TYR A 221 -3.80 3.86 14.54
N ALA A 222 -2.98 3.26 13.68
CA ALA A 222 -3.12 1.86 13.27
C ALA A 222 -2.02 1.04 13.95
N ILE A 223 -2.39 -0.07 14.57
CA ILE A 223 -1.45 -0.95 15.26
C ILE A 223 -0.55 -1.67 14.26
N LYS A 224 0.71 -1.90 14.65
CA LYS A 224 1.61 -2.80 13.93
C LYS A 224 0.99 -4.18 13.87
N THR A 225 0.98 -4.80 12.69
CA THR A 225 0.42 -6.13 12.47
C THR A 225 1.45 -7.00 11.75
N ASP A 226 1.91 -8.06 12.38
CA ASP A 226 2.73 -9.07 11.72
C ASP A 226 1.79 -10.03 10.96
N LEU A 227 2.13 -10.31 9.71
CA LEU A 227 1.36 -11.14 8.78
C LEU A 227 2.05 -12.51 8.64
N ASN A 228 1.27 -13.55 8.88
CA ASN A 228 1.70 -14.93 9.02
C ASN A 228 1.07 -15.73 7.88
N GLY A 229 1.68 -16.85 7.53
CA GLY A 229 1.11 -17.76 6.53
C GLY A 229 2.15 -18.71 5.97
N GLU A 230 1.94 -19.08 4.71
CA GLU A 230 2.69 -20.11 4.01
C GLU A 230 3.70 -19.49 3.04
N TYR A 231 4.84 -20.14 2.88
CA TYR A 231 5.80 -19.84 1.83
C TYR A 231 6.15 -21.11 1.07
N SER A 232 6.35 -20.96 -0.24
CA SER A 232 6.94 -21.99 -1.09
C SER A 232 8.13 -21.44 -1.86
N PHE A 233 9.16 -22.26 -2.02
CA PHE A 233 10.32 -21.94 -2.83
C PHE A 233 10.55 -23.06 -3.85
N LYS A 234 10.46 -22.71 -5.13
CA LYS A 234 10.57 -23.62 -6.28
C LYS A 234 11.85 -23.31 -7.05
N TYR A 235 12.47 -24.34 -7.60
CA TYR A 235 13.69 -24.20 -8.39
C TYR A 235 13.76 -25.30 -9.46
N ASN A 236 14.39 -25.01 -10.59
CA ASN A 236 14.45 -25.91 -11.75
C ASN A 236 15.76 -26.72 -11.84
N HIS A 237 16.50 -26.83 -10.73
CA HIS A 237 17.75 -27.59 -10.64
C HIS A 237 17.70 -28.55 -9.44
N GLU A 238 18.72 -29.40 -9.29
CA GLU A 238 18.80 -30.34 -8.16
C GLU A 238 18.75 -29.60 -6.81
N PRO A 239 17.96 -30.05 -5.80
CA PRO A 239 17.24 -31.33 -5.72
C PRO A 239 15.85 -31.46 -6.38
N TYR A 240 15.35 -30.51 -7.19
CA TYR A 240 14.02 -30.52 -7.82
C TYR A 240 12.81 -30.69 -6.87
N GLU A 241 12.96 -30.33 -5.59
CA GLU A 241 11.93 -30.47 -4.58
C GLU A 241 11.52 -29.11 -3.99
N ASP A 242 10.26 -28.73 -4.12
CA ASP A 242 9.78 -27.48 -3.54
C ASP A 242 9.97 -27.44 -2.02
N ILE A 243 10.52 -26.35 -1.51
CA ILE A 243 10.60 -26.10 -0.07
C ILE A 243 9.31 -25.41 0.34
N ILE A 244 8.49 -26.09 1.13
CA ILE A 244 7.24 -25.56 1.68
C ILE A 244 7.38 -25.40 3.19
N GLY A 245 6.95 -24.26 3.72
CA GLY A 245 6.90 -24.06 5.16
C GLY A 245 5.88 -23.02 5.60
N GLU A 246 5.62 -23.01 6.90
CA GLU A 246 4.83 -21.98 7.55
C GLU A 246 5.75 -21.06 8.34
N ASP A 247 5.49 -19.75 8.29
CA ASP A 247 6.19 -18.78 9.14
C ASP A 247 5.18 -17.88 9.86
N SER A 248 5.47 -17.70 11.15
CA SER A 248 4.78 -16.78 12.04
C SER A 248 5.04 -15.30 11.71
N LYS A 249 5.92 -14.97 10.76
CA LYS A 249 6.21 -13.60 10.37
C LYS A 249 6.77 -13.46 8.95
N LEU A 250 5.89 -13.56 7.94
CA LEU A 250 6.25 -13.38 6.53
C LEU A 250 6.33 -11.90 6.11
N PHE A 251 5.51 -11.04 6.69
CA PHE A 251 5.49 -9.60 6.41
C PHE A 251 5.09 -8.80 7.65
N THR A 252 5.52 -7.54 7.76
CA THR A 252 5.11 -6.66 8.87
C THR A 252 4.43 -5.42 8.31
N VAL A 253 3.15 -5.25 8.63
CA VAL A 253 2.47 -3.97 8.47
C VAL A 253 2.92 -3.04 9.61
N PRO A 254 3.61 -1.93 9.31
CA PRO A 254 4.10 -1.04 10.36
C PRO A 254 2.96 -0.34 11.09
N ALA A 255 3.21 0.04 12.34
CA ALA A 255 2.32 0.96 13.04
C ALA A 255 2.26 2.30 12.28
N ARG A 256 1.08 2.91 12.19
CA ARG A 256 0.91 4.20 11.50
C ARG A 256 0.28 5.22 12.44
N TYR A 257 0.90 6.39 12.49
CA TYR A 257 0.41 7.55 13.22
C TYR A 257 0.11 8.63 12.18
N ASN A 258 -1.13 9.10 12.15
CA ASN A 258 -1.49 10.25 11.30
C ASN A 258 -1.98 11.39 12.18
N ALA A 259 -1.41 12.56 11.94
CA ALA A 259 -1.93 13.83 12.44
C ALA A 259 -2.21 14.72 11.24
N SER A 260 -3.38 15.34 11.23
CA SER A 260 -3.87 16.07 10.06
C SER A 260 -4.71 17.26 10.46
N LEU A 261 -4.63 18.31 9.63
CA LEU A 261 -5.39 19.53 9.75
C LEU A 261 -5.89 19.92 8.35
N THR A 262 -7.15 20.31 8.28
CA THR A 262 -7.78 20.83 7.06
C THR A 262 -8.36 22.20 7.36
N TYR A 263 -8.11 23.16 6.47
CA TYR A 263 -8.67 24.51 6.55
C TYR A 263 -9.38 24.85 5.25
N LYS A 264 -10.69 25.12 5.33
CA LYS A 264 -11.50 25.53 4.19
C LYS A 264 -11.39 27.06 4.01
N ILE A 265 -10.76 27.49 2.92
CA ILE A 265 -10.46 28.91 2.65
C ILE A 265 -11.73 29.69 2.24
N ASN A 266 -12.51 29.14 1.29
CA ASN A 266 -13.74 29.76 0.77
C ASN A 266 -14.93 28.81 0.94
N GLU A 267 -16.16 29.36 0.91
CA GLU A 267 -17.41 28.58 0.95
C GLU A 267 -17.60 27.70 -0.29
#